data_AF-D2U0K2-F1
#
_entry.id   AF-D2U0K2-F1
#
_cell.length_a   1.000
_cell.length_b   1.000
_cell.length_c   1.000
_cell.angle_alpha   90.00
_cell.angle_beta   90.00
_cell.angle_gamma   90.00
#
_symmetry.space_group_name_H-M   'P 1'
#
loop_
_entity.id
_entity.type
_entity.pdbx_description
1 polymer ?
#
loop_
_entity_poly.entity_id
_entity_poly.type
_entity_poly.pdbx_seq_one_letter_code
_entity_poly.pdbx_strand_id
1 'polypeptide(L)' 'MVKDNAEVNSLVKSINQAREQKYAEIAQSNQLKTEQVAKIAGEKLIDGAKKGEYVLGINGRWTQK' A
#
# COMPACT_ATOMS: atom_id res chain seq x y z
N MET A 1 -7.83 -21.32 -1.59
CA MET A 1 -6.44 -20.94 -1.27
C MET A 1 -5.92 -20.09 -2.41
N VAL A 2 -5.58 -18.82 -2.16
CA VAL A 2 -4.85 -18.02 -3.14
C VAL A 2 -3.48 -18.67 -3.29
N LYS A 3 -3.16 -19.13 -4.50
CA LYS A 3 -1.91 -19.83 -4.79
C LYS A 3 -0.76 -18.84 -4.59
N ASP A 4 0.21 -19.23 -3.77
CA ASP A 4 1.49 -18.56 -3.61
C ASP A 4 2.24 -18.62 -4.95
N ASN A 5 1.98 -17.65 -5.83
CA ASN A 5 2.62 -17.57 -7.14
C ASN A 5 3.83 -16.65 -7.00
N ALA A 6 5.04 -17.19 -7.22
CA ALA A 6 6.29 -16.43 -7.08
C ALA A 6 6.30 -15.14 -7.93
N GLU A 7 5.61 -15.16 -9.06
CA GLU A 7 5.38 -14.00 -9.93
C GLU A 7 4.55 -12.91 -9.23
N VAL A 8 3.46 -13.30 -8.56
CA VAL A 8 2.61 -12.38 -7.80
C VAL A 8 3.39 -11.76 -6.63
N ASN A 9 4.19 -12.55 -5.92
CA ASN A 9 5.04 -12.04 -4.84
C ASN A 9 6.11 -11.06 -5.34
N SER A 10 6.72 -11.35 -6.49
CA SER A 10 7.68 -10.45 -7.14
C SER A 10 7.03 -9.12 -7.53
N LEU A 11 5.84 -9.18 -8.13
CA LEU A 11 5.06 -8.00 -8.49
C LEU A 11 4.66 -7.16 -7.27
N VAL A 12 4.18 -7.81 -6.21
CA VAL A 12 3.81 -7.12 -4.95
C VAL A 12 5.03 -6.42 -4.36
N LYS A 13 6.20 -7.09 -4.37
CA LYS A 13 7.45 -6.52 -3.86
C LYS A 13 7.88 -5.29 -4.68
N SER A 14 7.84 -5.36 -6.01
CA SER A 14 8.23 -4.24 -6.87
C SER A 14 7.30 -3.03 -6.69
N ILE A 15 5.99 -3.26 -6.58
CA ILE A 15 5.00 -2.21 -6.29
C ILE A 15 5.27 -1.56 -4.93
N ASN A 16 5.53 -2.35 -3.90
CA ASN A 16 5.78 -1.83 -2.55
C ASN A 16 7.08 -1.01 -2.50
N GLN A 17 8.12 -1.44 -3.19
CA GLN A 17 9.37 -0.68 -3.31
C GLN A 17 9.15 0.67 -4.01
N ALA A 18 8.38 0.69 -5.11
CA ALA A 18 8.05 1.93 -5.80
C ALA A 18 7.21 2.89 -4.93
N ARG A 19 6.28 2.35 -4.13
CA ARG A 19 5.49 3.15 -3.16
C ARG A 19 6.38 3.78 -2.10
N GLU A 20 7.31 3.02 -1.53
CA GLU A 20 8.22 3.51 -0.50
C GLU A 20 9.09 4.67 -1.01
N GLN A 21 9.65 4.54 -2.22
CA GLN A 21 10.38 5.62 -2.88
C GLN A 21 9.50 6.86 -3.05
N LYS A 22 8.26 6.69 -3.51
CA LYS A 22 7.35 7.82 -3.70
C LYS A 22 6.97 8.50 -2.39
N TYR A 23 6.75 7.72 -1.33
CA TYR A 23 6.45 8.26 -0.01
C TYR A 23 7.63 9.06 0.54
N ALA A 24 8.87 8.63 0.32
CA ALA A 24 10.06 9.36 0.74
C ALA A 24 10.18 10.72 0.05
N GLU A 25 9.93 10.80 -1.26
CA GLU A 25 9.91 12.07 -2.01
C GLU A 25 8.86 13.05 -1.45
N ILE A 26 7.64 12.55 -1.20
CA ILE A 26 6.56 13.36 -0.61
C ILE A 26 6.93 13.79 0.80
N ALA A 27 7.51 12.89 1.60
CA ALA A 27 7.92 13.17 2.96
C ALA A 27 8.96 14.30 3.01
N GLN A 28 9.98 14.24 2.15
CA GLN A 28 11.02 15.27 2.06
C GLN A 28 10.43 16.64 1.70
N SER A 29 9.54 16.70 0.71
CA SER A 29 8.92 17.96 0.27
C SER A 29 7.96 18.57 1.30
N ASN A 30 7.39 17.75 2.19
CA ASN A 30 6.40 18.18 3.19
C ASN A 30 6.95 18.20 4.63
N GLN A 31 8.26 17.98 4.82
CA GLN A 31 8.89 17.89 6.14
C GLN A 31 8.21 16.84 7.05
N LEU A 32 7.74 15.74 6.46
CA LEU A 32 7.13 14.61 7.16
C LEU A 32 8.10 13.43 7.23
N LYS A 33 7.77 12.44 8.04
CA LYS A 33 8.38 11.10 7.95
C LYS A 33 7.68 10.28 6.87
N THR A 34 8.43 9.43 6.17
CA THR A 34 7.90 8.47 5.17
C THR A 34 6.73 7.64 5.71
N GLU A 35 6.84 7.21 6.97
CA GLU A 35 5.80 6.45 7.69
C GLU A 35 4.48 7.23 7.83
N GLN A 36 4.54 8.55 8.04
CA GLN A 36 3.36 9.39 8.12
C GLN A 36 2.67 9.50 6.76
N VAL A 37 3.44 9.65 5.69
CA VAL A 37 2.92 9.66 4.32
C VAL A 37 2.27 8.31 3.97
N ALA A 38 2.91 7.20 4.35
CA ALA A 38 2.37 5.86 4.15
C ALA A 38 1.03 5.66 4.88
N LYS A 39 0.91 6.17 6.11
CA LYS A 39 -0.34 6.13 6.89
C LYS A 39 -1.45 6.92 6.19
N ILE A 40 -1.18 8.16 5.77
CA ILE A 40 -2.14 9.01 5.06
C ILE A 40 -2.58 8.37 3.74
N ALA A 41 -1.63 7.77 2.99
CA ALA A 41 -1.94 7.07 1.75
C ALA A 41 -2.83 5.84 1.99
N GLY A 42 -2.56 5.08 3.06
CA GLY A 42 -3.39 3.95 3.48
C GLY A 42 -4.82 4.36 3.87
N GLU A 43 -4.97 5.43 4.64
CA GLU A 43 -6.27 6.00 5.01
C GLU A 43 -7.06 6.42 3.77
N LYS A 44 -6.45 7.18 2.85
CA LYS A 44 -7.09 7.60 1.58
C LYS A 44 -7.54 6.43 0.72
N LEU A 45 -6.75 5.35 0.69
CA LEU A 45 -7.09 4.15 -0.07
C LEU A 45 -8.30 3.43 0.54
N ILE A 46 -8.36 3.35 1.88
CA ILE A 46 -9.50 2.77 2.60
C ILE A 46 -10.76 3.62 2.39
N ASP A 47 -10.65 4.95 2.42
CA ASP A 47 -11.77 5.87 2.26
C ASP A 47 -12.29 5.91 0.82
N GLY A 48 -11.38 5.79 -0.16
CA GLY A 48 -11.71 5.81 -1.59
C GLY A 48 -12.17 4.46 -2.15
N ALA A 49 -11.95 3.36 -1.42
CA ALA A 49 -12.28 2.03 -1.89
C ALA A 49 -13.81 1.81 -1.98
N LYS A 50 -14.27 1.37 -3.15
CA LYS A 50 -15.68 1.07 -3.40
C LYS A 50 -16.05 -0.31 -2.86
N LYS A 51 -17.35 -0.50 -2.59
CA LYS A 51 -17.90 -1.81 -2.24
C LYS A 51 -17.51 -2.85 -3.30
N GLY A 52 -16.89 -3.94 -2.86
CA GLY A 52 -16.38 -5.01 -3.71
C GLY A 52 -14.87 -4.95 -4.00
N GLU A 53 -14.19 -3.83 -3.75
CA GLU A 53 -12.75 -3.71 -3.93
C GLU A 53 -11.98 -4.34 -2.76
N TYR A 54 -10.79 -4.87 -3.05
CA TYR A 54 -9.93 -5.50 -2.05
C TYR A 54 -8.78 -4.57 -1.65
N VAL A 55 -8.60 -4.41 -0.35
CA VAL A 55 -7.53 -3.63 0.27
C VAL A 55 -6.65 -4.55 1.11
N LEU A 56 -5.34 -4.48 0.93
CA LEU A 56 -4.40 -5.17 1.81
C LEU A 56 -4.29 -4.39 3.13
N GLY A 57 -4.81 -4.97 4.21
CA GLY A 57 -4.71 -4.41 5.55
C GLY A 57 -3.28 -4.41 6.06
N ILE A 58 -3.00 -3.57 7.07
CA ILE A 58 -1.68 -3.45 7.70
C ILE A 58 -1.18 -4.76 8.34
N ASN A 59 -2.10 -5.70 8.58
CA ASN A 59 -1.82 -7.05 9.07
C ASN A 59 -1.40 -8.04 7.96
N GLY A 60 -1.20 -7.55 6.73
CA GLY A 60 -0.86 -8.35 5.57
C GLY A 60 -2.02 -9.18 5.01
N ARG A 61 -3.27 -8.91 5.40
CA ARG A 61 -4.45 -9.64 4.93
C ARG A 61 -5.30 -8.82 3.99
N TRP A 62 -5.72 -9.44 2.89
CA TRP A 62 -6.70 -8.84 1.99
C TRP A 62 -8.06 -8.76 2.69
N THR A 63 -8.66 -7.57 2.65
CA THR A 63 -10.01 -7.29 3.15
C THR A 63 -10.82 -6.71 2.02
N GLN A 64 -12.04 -7.19 1.82
CA GLN A 64 -12.96 -6.62 0.84
C GLN A 64 -13.77 -5.49 1.51
N LYS A 65 -13.97 -4.39 0.79
CA LYS A 65 -14.83 -3.27 1.19
C LYS A 65 -16.30 -3.52 0.90
#